data_AF-A0A8X6QG94-F1
#
_entry.id   AF-A0A8X6QG94-F1
#
_cell.length_a   1.000
_cell.length_b   1.000
_cell.length_c   1.000
_cell.angle_alpha   90.00
_cell.angle_beta   90.00
_cell.angle_gamma   90.00
#
_symmetry.space_group_name_H-M   'P 1'
#
loop_
_entity.id
_entity.type
_entity.pdbx_description
1 polymer ?
#
loop_
_entity_poly.entity_id
_entity_poly.type
_entity_poly.pdbx_seq_one_letter_code
_entity_poly.pdbx_strand_id
1 'polypeptide(L)' 'AVVSREYGLPCVVGLQGATKRFRTGDYVLLDGKKGILQRLPQPEQNSDET' A
#
# COMPACT_ATOMS: atom_id res chain seq x y z
N ALA A 1 -12.78 -2.37 8.97
CA ALA A 1 -12.92 -1.04 8.36
C ALA A 1 -14.33 -0.91 7.80
N VAL A 2 -15.12 0.05 8.27
CA VAL A 2 -16.47 0.27 7.73
C VAL A 2 -16.35 0.90 6.34
N VAL A 3 -15.62 2.00 6.26
CA VAL A 3 -15.34 2.76 5.03
C VAL A 3 -14.89 1.85 3.88
N SER A 4 -13.83 1.05 4.04
CA SER A 4 -13.33 0.20 2.96
C SER A 4 -14.34 -0.85 2.47
N ARG A 5 -15.28 -1.29 3.31
CA ARG A 5 -16.33 -2.23 2.92
C ARG A 5 -17.40 -1.57 2.07
N GLU A 6 -17.78 -0.35 2.41
CA GLU A 6 -18.69 0.47 1.60
C GLU A 6 -18.11 0.74 0.19
N TYR A 7 -16.79 0.95 0.10
CA TYR A 7 -16.10 1.19 -1.18
C TYR A 7 -15.67 -0.09 -1.91
N GLY A 8 -15.86 -1.28 -1.34
CA GLY A 8 -15.42 -2.54 -1.95
C GLY A 8 -13.89 -2.65 -2.15
N LEU A 9 -13.10 -1.88 -1.39
CA LEU A 9 -11.65 -1.82 -1.55
C LEU A 9 -10.93 -2.79 -0.59
N PRO A 10 -9.80 -3.39 -1.02
CA PRO A 10 -8.98 -4.20 -0.13
C PRO A 10 -8.47 -3.36 1.04
N CYS A 11 -8.50 -3.91 2.25
CA CYS A 11 -8.10 -3.21 3.46
C CYS A 11 -7.44 -4.17 4.45
N VAL A 12 -6.36 -3.71 5.08
CA VAL A 12 -5.71 -4.38 6.20
C VAL A 12 -5.66 -3.43 7.39
N VAL A 13 -6.05 -3.90 8.58
CA VAL A 13 -6.10 -3.10 9.82
C VAL A 13 -5.25 -3.76 10.90
N GLY A 14 -4.83 -2.98 11.90
CA GLY A 14 -4.10 -3.51 13.05
C GLY A 14 -2.62 -3.82 12.81
N LEU A 15 -2.01 -3.33 11.72
CA LEU A 15 -0.56 -3.45 11.53
C LEU A 15 0.20 -2.61 12.58
N GLN A 16 0.81 -3.30 13.54
CA GLN A 16 1.59 -2.67 14.59
C GLN A 16 2.83 -1.96 14.01
N GLY A 17 2.95 -0.66 14.29
CA GLY A 17 4.09 0.15 13.88
C GLY A 17 4.19 0.43 12.38
N ALA A 18 3.14 0.16 11.58
CA ALA A 18 3.15 0.47 10.14
C ALA A 18 3.53 1.92 9.85
N THR A 19 2.95 2.88 10.57
CA THR A 19 3.22 4.31 10.39
C THR A 19 4.65 4.73 10.75
N LYS A 20 5.39 3.90 11.51
CA LYS A 20 6.81 4.12 11.80
C LYS A 20 7.72 3.50 10.74
N ARG A 21 7.27 2.40 10.13
CA ARG A 21 8.03 1.65 9.13
C ARG A 21 7.89 2.25 7.74
N PHE A 22 6.70 2.70 7.37
CA PHE A 22 6.39 3.28 6.05
C PHE A 22 6.33 4.80 6.11
N ARG A 23 6.77 5.46 5.04
CA ARG A 23 6.73 6.93 4.91
C ARG A 23 6.05 7.32 3.61
N THR A 24 5.52 8.54 3.58
CA THR A 24 5.00 9.16 2.35
C THR A 24 6.06 9.08 1.26
N GLY A 25 5.67 8.61 0.07
CA GLY A 25 6.56 8.36 -1.06
C GLY A 25 7.04 6.91 -1.19
N ASP A 26 6.80 6.05 -0.20
CA ASP A 26 7.05 4.62 -0.33
C ASP A 26 6.05 3.98 -1.31
N TYR A 27 6.59 3.25 -2.29
CA TYR A 27 5.78 2.31 -3.06
C TYR A 27 5.56 1.04 -2.26
N VAL A 28 4.31 0.59 -2.17
CA VAL A 28 3.92 -0.56 -1.36
C VAL A 28 2.93 -1.45 -2.07
N LEU A 29 3.04 -2.76 -1.83
CA LEU A 29 2.05 -3.78 -2.19
C LEU A 29 1.17 -4.07 -0.97
N LEU A 30 -0.14 -3.90 -1.13
CA LEU A 30 -1.15 -4.26 -0.12
C LEU A 30 -1.90 -5.52 -0.59
N ASP A 31 -1.73 -6.63 0.13
CA ASP A 31 -2.55 -7.84 -0.06
C ASP A 31 -3.62 -7.91 1.03
N GLY A 32 -4.84 -7.48 0.67
CA GLY A 32 -6.01 -7.50 1.55
C GLY A 32 -6.54 -8.90 1.88
N LYS A 33 -6.17 -9.94 1.12
CA LYS A 33 -6.58 -11.33 1.38
C LYS A 33 -5.63 -12.01 2.37
N LYS A 34 -4.32 -11.79 2.21
CA LYS A 34 -3.29 -12.35 3.10
C LYS A 34 -3.00 -11.48 4.33
N GLY A 35 -3.45 -10.23 4.33
CA GLY A 35 -3.18 -9.28 5.41
C GLY A 35 -1.75 -8.76 5.41
N ILE A 36 -1.11 -8.67 4.24
CA ILE A 36 0.31 -8.34 4.09
C ILE A 36 0.46 -6.92 3.51
N LEU A 37 1.45 -6.19 4.02
CA LEU A 37 1.92 -4.93 3.45
C LEU A 37 3.43 -5.01 3.23
N GLN A 38 3.88 -4.82 2.00
CA GLN A 38 5.28 -4.95 1.60
C GLN A 38 5.77 -3.69 0.90
N ARG A 39 6.97 -3.20 1.23
CA ARG A 39 7.62 -2.11 0.47
C ARG A 39 8.17 -2.67 -0.84
N LEU A 40 7.94 -1.95 -1.92
CA LEU A 40 8.47 -2.22 -3.24
C LEU A 40 9.56 -1.19 -3.60
N PRO A 41 10.48 -1.52 -4.52
CA PRO A 41 11.28 -0.50 -5.18
C PRO A 41 10.37 0.53 -5.85
N GLN A 42 10.83 1.78 -5.96
CA GLN A 42 10.11 2.79 -6.72
C GLN A 42 9.98 2.32 -8.18
N PRO A 43 8.80 2.48 -8.80
CA PRO A 43 8.68 2.19 -10.22
C PRO A 43 9.61 3.13 -10.98
N GLU A 44 10.38 2.58 -11.90
CA GLU A 44 11.13 3.40 -12.86
C GLU A 44 10.12 4.28 -13.61
N GLN A 45 10.24 5.58 -13.43
CA GLN A 45 9.52 6.55 -14.24
C GLN A 45 10.22 6.54 -15.60
N ASN A 46 9.76 5.70 -16.54
CA ASN A 46 10.14 5.85 -17.94
C ASN A 46 9.64 7.22 -18.40
N SER A 47 10.57 8.18 -18.52
CA SER A 47 10.36 9.40 -19.30
C SER A 47 10.41 9.04 -20.78
N ASP A 48 9.43 8.27 -21.25
CA ASP A 48 9.16 8.11 -22.68
C ASP A 48 8.15 9.17 -23.08
N GLU A 49 8.65 10.36 -23.38
CA GLU A 49 7.99 11.27 -24.32
C GLU A 49 9.09 12.08 -25.04
N THR A 50 9.52 11.57 -26.20
CA THR A 50 10.21 12.32 -27.27
C THR A 50 9.20 12.58 -28.37
#